data_AF-A0A3D9HZ61-F1
#
_entry.id   AF-A0A3D9HZ61-F1
#
_cell.length_a   1.000
_cell.length_b   1.000
_cell.length_c   1.000
_cell.angle_alpha   90.00
_cell.angle_beta   90.00
_cell.angle_gamma   90.00
#
_symmetry.space_group_name_H-M   'P 1'
#
loop_
_entity.id
_entity.type
_entity.pdbx_description
1 polymer ?
#
loop_
_entity_poly.entity_id
_entity_poly.type
_entity_poly.pdbx_seq_one_letter_code
_entity_poly.pdbx_strand_id
1 'polypeptide(L)'
;MTPLPSKGCDSLKKEKVVDFQKNANQDSSDWEERLRLSPDEIAEREASVQIKVEEAKRKQRLQEIDEERERRRQNEEAERERVEKEKKAKKRKLAAEEKRLRESYKELPPDLMRIADGLIQRAAFMRMTLEIYEHDLDENGYVEMFSQSKDADPYERVRPVAQLYSTMNANYQKIIKQLADLVPVAPPIPKVVEKDQFEDLLARKTNG
;
A
#
# COMPACT_ATOMS: atom_id res chain seq x y z
N MET A 1 -57.37 -11.64 -21.62
CA MET A 1 -57.68 -11.29 -23.02
C MET A 1 -57.99 -9.82 -23.09
N THR A 2 -57.04 -9.01 -23.57
CA THR A 2 -57.23 -7.62 -24.00
C THR A 2 -56.13 -7.29 -25.03
N PRO A 3 -56.42 -6.43 -26.02
CA PRO A 3 -55.87 -6.56 -27.37
C PRO A 3 -54.67 -5.65 -27.65
N LEU A 4 -53.86 -6.06 -28.63
CA LEU A 4 -52.76 -5.29 -29.21
C LEU A 4 -53.29 -4.03 -29.94
N PRO A 5 -52.70 -2.84 -29.72
CA PRO A 5 -52.96 -1.69 -30.57
C PRO A 5 -51.98 -1.65 -31.74
N SER A 6 -52.56 -1.65 -32.93
CA SER A 6 -51.93 -1.30 -34.21
C SER A 6 -51.70 0.20 -34.35
N LYS A 7 -50.69 0.54 -35.16
CA LYS A 7 -50.47 1.78 -35.96
C LYS A 7 -49.51 2.81 -35.37
N GLY A 8 -48.61 3.27 -36.26
CA GLY A 8 -47.83 4.48 -36.07
C GLY A 8 -46.45 4.54 -36.76
N CYS A 9 -46.18 3.77 -37.82
CA CYS A 9 -44.92 3.85 -38.57
C CYS A 9 -45.02 4.89 -39.70
N ASP A 10 -45.15 6.18 -39.39
CA ASP A 10 -45.13 7.23 -40.43
C ASP A 10 -44.48 8.57 -40.02
N SER A 11 -44.00 8.72 -38.78
CA SER A 11 -43.33 9.96 -38.33
C SER A 11 -41.80 9.92 -38.41
N LEU A 12 -41.17 8.74 -38.44
CA LEU A 12 -39.70 8.59 -38.42
C LEU A 12 -39.01 8.69 -39.80
N LYS A 13 -39.76 8.90 -40.88
CA LYS A 13 -39.21 8.97 -42.25
C LYS A 13 -39.05 10.38 -42.81
N LYS A 14 -39.58 11.41 -42.15
CA LYS A 14 -39.46 12.81 -42.64
C LYS A 14 -38.28 13.57 -42.05
N GLU A 15 -37.79 13.18 -40.87
CA GLU A 15 -36.68 13.87 -40.22
C GLU A 15 -35.32 13.49 -40.83
N LYS A 16 -35.12 12.21 -41.19
CA LYS A 16 -33.88 11.73 -41.85
C LYS A 16 -33.69 12.20 -43.29
N VAL A 17 -34.75 12.61 -43.98
CA VAL A 17 -34.68 13.04 -45.39
C VAL A 17 -34.24 14.51 -45.49
N VAL A 18 -34.59 15.35 -44.51
CA VAL A 18 -34.19 16.77 -44.47
C VAL A 18 -32.69 16.92 -44.17
N ASP A 19 -32.13 16.06 -43.33
CA ASP A 19 -30.69 16.09 -43.03
C ASP A 19 -29.84 15.57 -44.21
N PHE A 20 -30.34 14.61 -44.99
CA PHE A 20 -29.66 14.12 -46.20
C PHE A 20 -29.67 15.16 -47.34
N GLN A 21 -30.79 15.88 -47.53
CA GLN A 21 -30.91 16.92 -48.55
C GLN A 21 -30.17 18.21 -48.20
N LYS A 22 -30.05 18.55 -46.91
CA LYS A 22 -29.20 19.67 -46.47
C LYS A 22 -27.71 19.37 -46.66
N ASN A 23 -27.27 18.14 -46.43
CA ASN A 23 -25.88 17.74 -46.70
C ASN A 23 -25.54 17.72 -48.20
N ALA A 24 -26.44 17.21 -49.05
CA ALA A 24 -26.22 17.15 -50.49
C ALA A 24 -26.16 18.53 -51.16
N ASN A 25 -26.92 19.52 -50.67
CA ASN A 25 -26.87 20.90 -51.17
C ASN A 25 -25.62 21.65 -50.70
N GLN A 26 -25.06 21.30 -49.53
CA GLN A 26 -23.82 21.89 -49.03
C GLN A 26 -22.61 21.40 -49.83
N ASP A 27 -22.54 20.09 -50.11
CA ASP A 27 -21.52 19.49 -50.99
C ASP A 27 -21.63 20.00 -52.44
N SER A 28 -22.85 20.33 -52.89
CA SER A 28 -23.05 20.82 -54.26
C SER A 28 -22.55 22.25 -54.50
N SER A 29 -22.54 23.08 -53.47
CA SER A 29 -22.06 24.45 -53.56
C SER A 29 -20.52 24.52 -53.50
N ASP A 30 -19.89 23.54 -52.85
CA ASP A 30 -18.44 23.47 -52.67
C ASP A 30 -17.71 23.10 -53.98
N TRP A 31 -18.30 22.25 -54.83
CA TRP A 31 -17.69 21.88 -56.12
C TRP A 31 -17.73 22.98 -57.19
N GLU A 32 -18.78 23.83 -57.23
CA GLU A 32 -18.86 24.98 -58.15
C GLU A 32 -17.92 26.13 -57.75
N GLU A 33 -17.64 26.27 -56.46
CA GLU A 33 -16.72 27.27 -55.92
C GLU A 33 -15.25 26.86 -56.13
N ARG A 34 -14.96 25.56 -56.02
CA ARG A 34 -13.63 24.97 -56.30
C ARG A 34 -13.21 25.09 -57.78
N LEU A 35 -14.18 25.15 -58.70
CA LEU A 35 -13.95 25.37 -60.14
C LEU A 35 -13.62 26.84 -60.51
N ARG A 36 -13.78 27.80 -59.59
CA ARG A 36 -13.44 29.22 -59.81
C ARG A 36 -12.09 29.66 -59.27
N LEU A 37 -11.43 28.81 -58.48
CA LEU A 37 -10.17 29.11 -57.80
C LEU A 37 -8.98 28.61 -58.61
N SER A 38 -7.90 29.40 -58.65
CA SER A 38 -6.62 28.97 -59.21
C SER A 38 -6.08 27.79 -58.39
N PRO A 39 -5.34 26.83 -59.00
CA PRO A 39 -4.63 25.78 -58.26
C PRO A 39 -3.81 26.31 -57.07
N ASP A 40 -3.24 27.51 -57.19
CA ASP A 40 -2.49 28.16 -56.11
C ASP A 40 -3.38 28.57 -54.93
N GLU A 41 -4.60 29.08 -55.19
CA GLU A 41 -5.56 29.47 -54.15
C GLU A 41 -6.15 28.24 -53.43
N ILE A 42 -6.31 27.13 -54.14
CA ILE A 42 -6.70 25.84 -53.55
C ILE A 42 -5.57 25.35 -52.63
N ALA A 43 -4.32 25.39 -53.07
CA ALA A 43 -3.16 24.99 -52.29
C ALA A 43 -2.97 25.86 -51.03
N GLU A 44 -3.18 27.18 -51.11
CA GLU A 44 -3.13 28.09 -49.96
C GLU A 44 -4.24 27.81 -48.94
N ARG A 45 -5.47 27.55 -49.41
CA ARG A 45 -6.60 27.15 -48.55
C ARG A 45 -6.33 25.81 -47.88
N GLU A 46 -5.83 24.82 -48.63
CA GLU A 46 -5.45 23.51 -48.09
C GLU A 46 -4.31 23.64 -47.07
N ALA A 47 -3.28 24.44 -47.33
CA ALA A 47 -2.20 24.71 -46.38
C ALA A 47 -2.71 25.40 -45.09
N SER A 48 -3.62 26.37 -45.20
CA SER A 48 -4.25 27.03 -44.05
C SER A 48 -5.06 26.05 -43.20
N VAL A 49 -5.80 25.13 -43.85
CA VAL A 49 -6.54 24.06 -43.15
C VAL A 49 -5.57 23.11 -42.44
N GLN A 50 -4.48 22.70 -43.10
CA GLN A 50 -3.46 21.85 -42.48
C GLN A 50 -2.79 22.51 -41.26
N ILE A 51 -2.49 23.81 -41.34
CA ILE A 51 -1.95 24.58 -40.21
C ILE A 51 -2.94 24.56 -39.04
N LYS A 52 -4.22 24.84 -39.28
CA LYS A 52 -5.26 24.82 -38.23
C LYS A 52 -5.42 23.43 -37.60
N VAL A 53 -5.34 22.38 -38.42
CA VAL A 53 -5.39 20.99 -37.93
C VAL A 53 -4.17 20.67 -37.05
N GLU A 54 -2.95 21.04 -37.46
CA GLU A 54 -1.75 20.85 -36.64
C GLU A 54 -1.74 21.70 -35.37
N GLU A 55 -2.26 22.93 -35.42
CA GLU A 55 -2.46 23.77 -34.25
C GLU A 55 -3.49 23.16 -33.28
N ALA A 56 -4.58 22.59 -33.79
CA ALA A 56 -5.57 21.89 -32.99
C ALA A 56 -4.97 20.65 -32.33
N LYS A 57 -4.21 19.82 -33.08
CA LYS A 57 -3.47 18.68 -32.52
C LYS A 57 -2.46 19.12 -31.48
N ARG A 58 -1.73 20.23 -31.69
CA ARG A 58 -0.78 20.77 -30.72
C ARG A 58 -1.48 21.21 -29.43
N LYS A 59 -2.65 21.85 -29.54
CA LYS A 59 -3.47 22.24 -28.38
C LYS A 59 -3.97 21.02 -27.63
N GLN A 60 -4.45 19.99 -28.33
CA GLN A 60 -4.84 18.71 -27.72
C GLN A 60 -3.67 18.06 -26.99
N ARG A 61 -2.50 17.95 -27.63
CA ARG A 61 -1.27 17.43 -26.99
C ARG A 61 -0.87 18.22 -25.74
N LEU A 62 -0.96 19.55 -25.78
CA LEU A 62 -0.67 20.40 -24.62
C LEU A 62 -1.67 20.16 -23.48
N GLN A 63 -2.96 20.03 -23.81
CA GLN A 63 -4.00 19.71 -22.84
C GLN A 63 -3.75 18.34 -22.19
N GLU A 64 -3.44 17.30 -22.97
CA GLU A 64 -3.11 15.97 -22.46
C GLU A 64 -1.90 16.00 -21.51
N ILE A 65 -0.86 16.78 -21.86
CA ILE A 65 0.33 16.97 -21.02
C ILE A 65 -0.05 17.64 -19.70
N ASP A 66 -0.88 18.68 -19.72
CA ASP A 66 -1.28 19.38 -18.50
C ASP A 66 -2.17 18.50 -17.62
N GLU A 67 -3.09 17.74 -18.19
CA GLU A 67 -3.89 16.73 -17.49
C GLU A 67 -3.03 15.60 -16.89
N GLU A 68 -2.00 15.13 -17.60
CA GLU A 68 -1.03 14.17 -17.08
C GLU A 68 -0.21 14.75 -15.92
N ARG A 69 0.24 16.01 -16.04
CA ARG A 69 0.97 16.71 -14.97
C ARG A 69 0.12 16.87 -13.72
N GLU A 70 -1.17 17.19 -13.87
CA GLU A 70 -2.10 17.29 -12.74
C GLU A 70 -2.33 15.94 -12.08
N ARG A 71 -2.58 14.88 -12.86
CA ARG A 71 -2.69 13.50 -12.33
C ARG A 71 -1.43 13.09 -11.57
N ARG A 72 -0.25 13.38 -12.13
CA ARG A 72 1.03 13.12 -11.47
C ARG A 72 1.14 13.88 -10.15
N ARG A 73 0.78 15.17 -10.12
CA ARG A 73 0.79 15.98 -8.90
C ARG A 73 -0.14 15.40 -7.83
N GLN A 74 -1.36 15.03 -8.22
CA GLN A 74 -2.33 14.41 -7.31
C GLN A 74 -1.81 13.08 -6.74
N ASN A 75 -1.22 12.23 -7.59
CA ASN A 75 -0.62 10.98 -7.14
C ASN A 75 0.56 11.21 -6.17
N GLU A 76 1.44 12.17 -6.47
CA GLU A 76 2.56 12.53 -5.59
C GLU A 76 2.07 13.10 -4.24
N GLU A 77 1.01 13.90 -4.24
CA GLU A 77 0.41 14.44 -3.02
C GLU A 77 -0.27 13.34 -2.19
N ALA A 78 -1.05 12.47 -2.81
CA ALA A 78 -1.67 11.32 -2.16
C ALA A 78 -0.62 10.37 -1.56
N GLU A 79 0.49 10.13 -2.27
CA GLU A 79 1.61 9.33 -1.78
C GLU A 79 2.25 9.96 -0.53
N ARG A 80 2.50 11.28 -0.56
CA ARG A 80 3.05 12.03 0.59
C ARG A 80 2.13 11.92 1.80
N GLU A 81 0.83 12.11 1.60
CA GLU A 81 -0.15 12.01 2.67
C GLU A 81 -0.20 10.60 3.26
N ARG A 82 -0.16 9.56 2.42
CA ARG A 82 -0.11 8.15 2.88
C ARG A 82 1.13 7.89 3.73
N VAL A 83 2.31 8.30 3.25
CA VAL A 83 3.57 8.15 3.98
C VAL A 83 3.55 8.89 5.32
N GLU A 84 2.96 10.10 5.38
CA GLU A 84 2.82 10.84 6.63
C GLU A 84 1.88 10.13 7.61
N LYS A 85 0.72 9.66 7.13
CA LYS A 85 -0.25 8.88 7.94
C LYS A 85 0.40 7.63 8.53
N GLU A 86 1.16 6.89 7.73
CA GLU A 86 1.90 5.71 8.18
C GLU A 86 2.96 6.06 9.24
N LYS A 87 3.75 7.12 9.01
CA LYS A 87 4.73 7.60 10.01
C LYS A 87 4.06 7.97 11.32
N LYS A 88 2.93 8.65 11.28
CA LYS A 88 2.14 9.03 12.47
C LYS A 88 1.58 7.79 13.17
N ALA A 89 1.07 6.81 12.42
CA ALA A 89 0.58 5.55 12.97
C ALA A 89 1.71 4.76 13.66
N LYS A 90 2.89 4.65 13.04
CA LYS A 90 4.08 4.02 13.63
C LYS A 90 4.50 4.70 14.94
N LYS A 91 4.56 6.03 14.96
CA LYS A 91 4.85 6.81 16.18
C LYS A 91 3.82 6.56 17.29
N ARG A 92 2.53 6.48 16.95
CA ARG A 92 1.47 6.18 17.93
C ARG A 92 1.61 4.78 18.52
N LYS A 93 1.89 3.77 17.69
CA LYS A 93 2.13 2.39 18.14
C LYS A 93 3.35 2.33 19.07
N LEU A 94 4.46 2.96 18.67
CA LEU A 94 5.67 3.04 19.48
C LEU A 94 5.39 3.69 20.85
N ALA A 95 4.72 4.84 20.87
CA ALA A 95 4.39 5.54 22.12
C ALA A 95 3.45 4.71 23.02
N ALA A 96 2.51 3.96 22.43
CA ALA A 96 1.65 3.05 23.18
C ALA A 96 2.45 1.90 23.82
N GLU A 97 3.42 1.35 23.08
CA GLU A 97 4.28 0.28 23.59
C GLU A 97 5.24 0.77 24.68
N GLU A 98 5.85 1.94 24.50
CA GLU A 98 6.65 2.56 25.57
C GLU A 98 5.81 2.79 26.82
N LYS A 99 4.58 3.29 26.68
CA LYS A 99 3.66 3.49 27.80
C LYS A 99 3.36 2.18 28.51
N ARG A 100 3.02 1.12 27.76
CA ARG A 100 2.76 -0.23 28.30
C ARG A 100 3.94 -0.75 29.13
N LEU A 101 5.17 -0.60 28.62
CA LEU A 101 6.36 -1.00 29.34
C LEU A 101 6.59 -0.14 30.58
N ARG A 102 6.48 1.19 30.49
CA ARG A 102 6.62 2.10 31.65
C ARG A 102 5.64 1.75 32.78
N GLU A 103 4.42 1.34 32.46
CA GLU A 103 3.43 0.90 33.46
C GLU A 103 3.90 -0.30 34.28
N SER A 104 4.67 -1.22 33.68
CA SER A 104 5.22 -2.41 34.34
C SER A 104 6.35 -2.07 35.33
N TYR A 105 7.00 -0.92 35.18
CA TYR A 105 8.14 -0.49 36.00
C TYR A 105 7.82 0.72 36.90
N LYS A 106 6.54 1.13 36.99
CA LYS A 106 6.11 2.37 37.68
C LYS A 106 6.52 2.46 39.16
N GLU A 107 6.77 1.33 39.81
CA GLU A 107 7.13 1.23 41.23
C GLU A 107 8.66 1.28 41.47
N LEU A 108 9.47 1.35 40.40
CA LEU A 108 10.92 1.47 40.54
C LEU A 108 11.32 2.78 41.23
N PRO A 109 12.36 2.76 42.08
CA PRO A 109 12.98 3.97 42.59
C PRO A 109 13.39 4.94 41.46
N PRO A 110 13.33 6.27 41.68
CA PRO A 110 13.61 7.27 40.63
C PRO A 110 14.95 7.09 39.91
N ASP A 111 15.99 6.68 40.63
CA ASP A 111 17.33 6.47 40.06
C ASP A 111 17.37 5.27 39.11
N LEU A 112 16.73 4.16 39.49
CA LEU A 112 16.61 2.97 38.64
C LEU A 112 15.66 3.22 37.45
N MET A 113 14.61 4.01 37.66
CA MET A 113 13.71 4.41 36.58
C MET A 113 14.43 5.19 35.48
N ARG A 114 15.39 6.06 35.82
CA ARG A 114 16.18 6.79 34.80
C ARG A 114 16.99 5.85 33.90
N ILE A 115 17.53 4.78 34.47
CA ILE A 115 18.27 3.75 33.72
C ILE A 115 17.28 2.92 32.88
N ALA A 116 16.14 2.53 33.48
CA ALA A 116 15.10 1.75 32.84
C ALA A 116 14.45 2.49 31.67
N ASP A 117 14.25 3.82 31.73
CA ASP A 117 13.55 4.57 30.69
C ASP A 117 14.25 4.48 29.33
N GLY A 118 15.59 4.58 29.30
CA GLY A 118 16.36 4.39 28.06
C GLY A 118 16.24 2.97 27.50
N LEU A 119 16.25 1.96 28.37
CA LEU A 119 16.06 0.56 27.99
C LEU A 119 14.64 0.29 27.49
N ILE A 120 13.62 0.89 28.12
CA ILE A 120 12.21 0.78 27.74
C ILE A 120 11.98 1.36 26.34
N GLN A 121 12.51 2.55 26.05
CA GLN A 121 12.40 3.16 24.71
C GLN A 121 13.01 2.24 23.64
N ARG A 122 14.19 1.66 23.92
CA ARG A 122 14.85 0.72 23.00
C ARG A 122 14.08 -0.58 22.86
N ALA A 123 13.56 -1.14 23.95
CA ALA A 123 12.76 -2.35 23.94
C ALA A 123 11.47 -2.18 23.14
N ALA A 124 10.77 -1.07 23.33
CA ALA A 124 9.54 -0.75 22.59
C ALA A 124 9.79 -0.67 21.08
N PHE A 125 10.86 0.02 20.68
CA PHE A 125 11.25 0.10 19.27
C PHE A 125 11.61 -1.28 18.69
N MET A 126 12.39 -2.07 19.42
CA MET A 126 12.79 -3.41 18.98
C MET A 126 11.57 -4.33 18.85
N ARG A 127 10.65 -4.31 19.81
CA ARG A 127 9.43 -5.13 19.77
C ARG A 127 8.60 -4.83 18.53
N MET A 128 8.33 -3.55 18.24
CA MET A 128 7.61 -3.15 17.03
C MET A 128 8.34 -3.54 15.74
N THR A 129 9.68 -3.46 15.73
CA THR A 129 10.49 -3.84 14.56
C THR A 129 10.48 -5.35 14.33
N LEU A 130 10.50 -6.15 15.41
CA LEU A 130 10.40 -7.61 15.33
C LEU A 130 9.06 -8.03 14.73
N GLU A 131 7.95 -7.39 15.09
CA GLU A 131 6.63 -7.66 14.48
C GLU A 131 6.62 -7.40 12.96
N ILE A 132 7.35 -6.38 12.49
CA ILE A 132 7.49 -6.09 11.06
C ILE A 132 8.28 -7.20 10.36
N TYR A 133 9.37 -7.66 10.98
CA TYR A 133 10.16 -8.76 10.42
C TYR A 133 9.40 -10.09 10.44
N GLU A 134 8.65 -10.37 11.51
CA GLU A 134 7.80 -11.57 11.62
C GLU A 134 6.78 -11.59 10.48
N HIS A 135 6.07 -10.48 10.24
CA HIS A 135 5.12 -10.40 9.13
C HIS A 135 5.78 -10.60 7.75
N ASP A 136 6.95 -10.00 7.50
CA ASP A 136 7.67 -10.21 6.23
C ASP A 136 8.14 -11.67 6.06
N LEU A 137 8.60 -12.30 7.14
CA LEU A 137 9.07 -13.69 7.11
C LEU A 137 7.92 -14.68 6.98
N ASP A 138 6.76 -14.39 7.57
CA ASP A 138 5.54 -15.19 7.42
C ASP A 138 5.02 -15.15 5.97
N GLU A 139 5.10 -13.98 5.31
CA GLU A 139 4.65 -13.81 3.93
C GLU A 139 5.64 -14.35 2.89
N ASN A 140 6.93 -14.05 3.06
CA ASN A 140 7.95 -14.26 2.03
C ASN A 140 8.93 -15.41 2.35
N GLY A 141 8.79 -16.04 3.53
CA GLY A 141 9.65 -17.12 3.98
C GLY A 141 11.04 -16.67 4.45
N TYR A 142 11.84 -17.64 4.90
CA TYR A 142 13.20 -17.42 5.44
C TYR A 142 14.30 -17.52 4.38
N VAL A 143 13.99 -18.17 3.25
CA VAL A 143 14.93 -18.42 2.16
C VAL A 143 14.37 -17.91 0.85
N GLU A 144 15.24 -17.48 -0.05
CA GLU A 144 14.91 -17.06 -1.41
C GLU A 144 15.83 -17.77 -2.40
N MET A 145 15.32 -18.06 -3.61
CA MET A 145 16.16 -18.56 -4.69
C MET A 145 17.02 -17.43 -5.21
N PHE A 146 18.33 -17.61 -5.16
CA PHE A 146 19.32 -16.67 -5.66
C PHE A 146 20.13 -17.34 -6.77
N SER A 147 20.36 -16.60 -7.85
CA SER A 147 21.35 -16.99 -8.86
C SER A 147 22.36 -15.87 -9.04
N GLN A 148 23.63 -16.25 -9.13
CA GLN A 148 24.75 -15.32 -9.29
C GLN A 148 24.82 -14.77 -10.73
N SER A 149 24.37 -15.52 -11.73
CA SER A 149 24.37 -15.12 -13.15
C SER A 149 23.25 -15.83 -13.91
N LYS A 150 22.96 -15.38 -15.13
CA LYS A 150 21.92 -16.01 -15.98
C LYS A 150 22.20 -17.47 -16.31
N ASP A 151 23.47 -17.87 -16.30
CA ASP A 151 23.93 -19.20 -16.73
C ASP A 151 24.18 -20.14 -15.53
N ALA A 152 24.03 -19.65 -14.30
CA ALA A 152 24.22 -20.45 -13.08
C ALA A 152 22.87 -20.94 -12.53
N ASP A 153 22.84 -22.20 -12.08
CA ASP A 153 21.67 -22.78 -11.44
C ASP A 153 21.32 -22.02 -10.15
N PRO A 154 20.05 -21.60 -9.97
CA PRO A 154 19.61 -20.95 -8.75
C PRO A 154 19.72 -21.88 -7.53
N TYR A 155 20.12 -21.33 -6.39
CA TYR A 155 20.21 -22.04 -5.12
C TYR A 155 19.50 -21.28 -4.00
N GLU A 156 19.14 -21.98 -2.93
CA GLU A 156 18.49 -21.37 -1.77
C GLU A 156 19.49 -20.54 -0.96
N ARG A 157 19.13 -19.30 -0.66
CA ARG A 157 19.88 -18.40 0.19
C ARG A 157 19.01 -17.87 1.31
N VAL A 158 19.58 -17.77 2.51
CA VAL A 158 18.92 -17.11 3.65
C VAL A 158 18.71 -15.63 3.33
N ARG A 159 17.48 -15.17 3.50
CA ARG A 159 17.13 -13.75 3.31
C ARG A 159 17.83 -12.90 4.38
N PRO A 160 18.37 -11.70 4.05
CA PRO A 160 18.99 -10.82 5.04
C PRO A 160 18.07 -10.46 6.21
N VAL A 161 16.76 -10.34 5.96
CA VAL A 161 15.74 -10.04 6.98
C VAL A 161 15.71 -11.10 8.08
N ALA A 162 15.88 -12.39 7.74
CA ALA A 162 15.91 -13.47 8.72
C ALA A 162 17.11 -13.35 9.69
N GLN A 163 18.26 -12.93 9.18
CA GLN A 163 19.46 -12.70 10.00
C GLN A 163 19.31 -11.48 10.91
N LEU A 164 18.71 -10.41 10.38
CA LEU A 164 18.39 -9.20 11.15
C LEU A 164 17.38 -9.51 12.26
N TYR A 165 16.35 -10.32 11.98
CA TYR A 165 15.39 -10.78 12.96
C TYR A 165 16.07 -11.52 14.12
N SER A 166 16.90 -12.53 13.82
CA SER A 166 17.61 -13.31 14.83
C SER A 166 18.48 -12.43 15.73
N THR A 167 19.30 -11.55 15.13
CA THR A 167 20.15 -10.61 15.87
C THR A 167 19.33 -9.64 16.74
N MET A 168 18.26 -9.07 16.18
CA MET A 168 17.39 -8.13 16.88
C MET A 168 16.66 -8.82 18.04
N ASN A 169 16.16 -10.04 17.84
CA ASN A 169 15.45 -10.81 18.85
C ASN A 169 16.37 -11.14 20.04
N ALA A 170 17.60 -11.58 19.78
CA ALA A 170 18.58 -11.83 20.83
C ALA A 170 18.91 -10.55 21.62
N ASN A 171 19.03 -9.40 20.96
CA ASN A 171 19.26 -8.12 21.63
C ASN A 171 18.05 -7.67 22.44
N TYR A 172 16.84 -7.85 21.91
CA TYR A 172 15.59 -7.59 22.62
C TYR A 172 15.49 -8.42 23.90
N GLN A 173 15.72 -9.74 23.82
CA GLN A 173 15.72 -10.63 24.99
C GLN A 173 16.72 -10.19 26.06
N LYS A 174 17.91 -9.74 25.68
CA LYS A 174 18.90 -9.20 26.62
C LYS A 174 18.41 -7.94 27.34
N ILE A 175 17.79 -7.01 26.61
CA ILE A 175 17.23 -5.78 27.21
C ILE A 175 16.07 -6.11 28.14
N ILE A 176 15.16 -7.00 27.73
CA ILE A 176 14.05 -7.45 28.58
C ILE A 176 14.56 -8.12 29.85
N LYS A 177 15.62 -8.94 29.75
CA LYS A 177 16.27 -9.52 30.92
C LYS A 177 16.85 -8.44 31.84
N GLN A 178 17.61 -7.49 31.31
CA GLN A 178 18.15 -6.37 32.09
C GLN A 178 17.06 -5.58 32.80
N LEU A 179 15.94 -5.33 32.12
CA LEU A 179 14.78 -4.65 32.71
C LEU A 179 14.12 -5.51 33.80
N ALA A 180 13.95 -6.81 33.58
CA ALA A 180 13.39 -7.74 34.56
C ALA A 180 14.26 -7.82 35.83
N ASP A 181 15.58 -7.81 35.68
CA ASP A 181 16.53 -7.85 36.79
C ASP A 181 16.47 -6.57 37.67
N LEU A 182 15.92 -5.45 37.17
CA LEU A 182 15.71 -4.23 37.95
C LEU A 182 14.50 -4.31 38.88
N VAL A 183 13.54 -5.19 38.59
CA VAL A 183 12.35 -5.36 39.43
C VAL A 183 12.72 -6.33 40.55
N PRO A 184 12.66 -5.91 41.82
CA PRO A 184 12.94 -6.82 42.91
C PRO A 184 12.00 -8.02 42.83
N VAL A 185 12.58 -9.21 42.72
CA VAL A 185 11.82 -10.47 42.70
C VAL A 185 10.94 -10.48 43.94
N ALA A 186 9.63 -10.62 43.76
CA ALA A 186 8.71 -10.79 44.87
C ALA A 186 9.27 -11.83 45.85
N PRO A 187 9.08 -11.68 47.18
CA PRO A 187 9.60 -12.64 48.14
C PRO A 187 9.20 -14.04 47.69
N PRO A 188 10.12 -15.02 47.76
CA PRO A 188 9.88 -16.35 47.24
C PRO A 188 8.55 -16.85 47.80
N ILE A 189 7.61 -17.17 46.90
CA ILE A 189 6.36 -17.83 47.27
C ILE A 189 6.79 -18.99 48.16
N PRO A 190 6.30 -19.08 49.42
CA PRO A 190 6.70 -20.16 50.31
C PRO A 190 6.47 -21.44 49.53
N LYS A 191 7.56 -22.21 49.31
CA LYS A 191 7.48 -23.51 48.67
C LYS A 191 6.47 -24.29 49.50
N VAL A 192 5.26 -24.44 48.98
CA VAL A 192 4.30 -25.38 49.54
C VAL A 192 5.05 -26.69 49.41
N VAL A 193 5.47 -27.24 50.55
CA VAL A 193 5.99 -28.60 50.62
C VAL A 193 4.76 -29.45 50.34
N GLU A 194 4.42 -29.62 49.07
CA GLU A 194 3.51 -30.66 48.64
C GLU A 194 4.22 -31.95 49.01
N LYS A 195 3.82 -32.53 50.14
CA LYS A 195 4.03 -33.96 50.35
C LYS A 195 3.29 -34.64 49.20
N ASP A 196 4.08 -35.28 48.36
CA ASP A 196 3.69 -35.84 47.08
C ASP A 196 2.43 -36.69 47.21
N GLN A 197 1.32 -36.16 46.71
CA GLN A 197 0.09 -36.93 46.45
C GLN A 197 0.38 -38.13 45.52
N PHE A 198 1.50 -38.07 44.80
CA PHE A 198 2.04 -39.16 43.99
C PHE A 198 2.64 -40.30 44.82
N GLU A 199 3.30 -40.03 45.95
CA GLU A 199 3.83 -41.07 46.84
C GLU A 199 2.70 -41.85 47.54
N ASP A 200 1.62 -41.17 47.95
CA ASP A 200 0.42 -41.81 48.51
C ASP A 200 -0.28 -42.73 47.49
N LEU A 201 -0.27 -42.36 46.21
CA LEU A 201 -0.81 -43.18 45.13
C LEU A 201 0.02 -44.44 44.88
N LEU A 202 1.34 -44.35 45.01
CA LEU A 202 2.24 -45.50 44.91
C LEU A 202 2.08 -46.46 46.10
N ALA A 203 1.97 -45.92 47.32
CA ALA A 203 1.75 -46.71 48.53
C ALA A 203 0.41 -47.47 48.52
N ARG A 204 -0.62 -46.93 47.87
CA ARG A 204 -1.93 -47.58 47.72
C ARG A 204 -1.91 -48.74 46.72
N LYS A 205 -1.01 -48.72 45.73
CA LYS A 205 -0.91 -49.76 44.69
C LYS A 205 -0.12 -50.99 45.15
N THR A 206 0.71 -50.87 46.18
CA THR A 206 1.53 -51.98 46.70
C THR A 206 0.82 -52.80 47.79
N ASN A 207 -0.33 -52.36 48.29
CA ASN A 207 -1.10 -53.02 49.36
C ASN A 207 -2.42 -53.66 48.87
N GLY A 208 -2.56 -53.91 47.56
CA GLY A 208 -3.75 -54.52 46.94
C GLY A 208 -3.43 -55.81 46.20
#